data_AF-A0A1G3LBV1-F1
#
_entry.id   AF-A0A1G3LBV1-F1
#
_cell.length_a   1.000
_cell.length_b   1.000
_cell.length_c   1.000
_cell.angle_alpha   90.00
_cell.angle_beta   90.00
_cell.angle_gamma   90.00
#
_symmetry.space_group_name_H-M   'P 1'
#
loop_
_entity.id
_entity.type
_entity.pdbx_description
1 polymer ?
#
loop_
_entity_poly.entity_id
_entity_poly.type
_entity_poly.pdbx_seq_one_letter_code
_entity_poly.pdbx_strand_id
1 'polypeptide(L)'
;MNIKSLLISGLVTGLVIMTSALTMVPVVGNQMDAVLASRGLPPLSNIAMIFFCFVSLITGIILIWLYAVLKNYYGAGIKTVIIVSVFVWFIGNFLSSMALIAYGFMPVKLTVIGTIWGFFETLIASIIGTRFYKDKK
;
A
#
# COMPACT_ATOMS: atom_id res chain seq x y z
N MET A 1 -4.62 2.19 -23.16
CA MET A 1 -4.29 1.37 -21.98
C MET A 1 -4.14 -0.10 -22.37
N ASN A 2 -2.97 -0.68 -22.12
CA ASN A 2 -2.71 -2.11 -22.35
C ASN A 2 -3.05 -2.92 -21.09
N ILE A 3 -4.15 -3.68 -21.11
CA ILE A 3 -4.63 -4.44 -19.94
C ILE A 3 -3.60 -5.49 -19.48
N LYS A 4 -2.91 -6.17 -20.39
CA LYS A 4 -1.87 -7.15 -20.03
C LYS A 4 -0.69 -6.48 -19.30
N SER A 5 -0.22 -5.35 -19.82
CA SER A 5 0.88 -4.61 -19.18
C SER A 5 0.46 -4.00 -17.85
N LEU A 6 -0.79 -3.53 -17.74
CA LEU A 6 -1.37 -3.04 -16.49
C LEU A 6 -1.37 -4.13 -15.43
N LEU A 7 -1.86 -5.33 -15.75
CA LEU A 7 -1.92 -6.43 -14.79
C LEU A 7 -0.52 -6.88 -14.36
N ILE A 8 0.41 -7.06 -15.30
CA ILE A 8 1.78 -7.48 -14.97
C ILE A 8 2.47 -6.42 -14.10
N SER A 9 2.39 -5.15 -14.48
CA SER A 9 3.03 -4.06 -13.73
C SER A 9 2.35 -3.87 -12.37
N GLY A 10 1.03 -4.03 -12.30
CA GLY A 10 0.26 -3.97 -11.07
C GLY A 10 0.63 -5.09 -10.10
N LEU A 11 0.80 -6.31 -10.60
CA LEU A 11 1.28 -7.44 -9.79
C LEU A 11 2.71 -7.20 -9.28
N VAL A 12 3.63 -6.70 -10.13
CA VAL A 12 4.98 -6.34 -9.69
C VAL A 12 4.93 -5.26 -8.61
N THR A 13 4.10 -4.23 -8.79
CA THR A 13 3.88 -3.17 -7.79
C THR A 13 3.37 -3.76 -6.47
N GLY A 14 2.37 -4.64 -6.56
CA GLY A 14 1.78 -5.29 -5.39
C GLY A 14 2.74 -6.24 -4.67
N LEU A 15 3.64 -6.90 -5.40
CA LEU A 15 4.70 -7.70 -4.80
C LEU A 15 5.71 -6.82 -4.04
N VAL A 16 6.06 -5.65 -4.55
CA VAL A 16 6.93 -4.70 -3.81
C VAL A 16 6.27 -4.27 -2.51
N ILE A 17 4.97 -3.91 -2.55
CA ILE A 17 4.19 -3.60 -1.34
C ILE A 17 4.18 -4.80 -0.39
N MET A 18 3.90 -6.00 -0.90
CA MET A 18 3.88 -7.22 -0.07
C MET A 18 5.24 -7.46 0.62
N THR A 19 6.36 -7.29 -0.09
CA THR A 19 7.69 -7.44 0.50
C THR A 19 8.00 -6.40 1.56
N SER A 20 7.54 -5.15 1.38
CA SER A 20 7.70 -4.08 2.37
C SER A 20 6.79 -4.30 3.60
N ALA A 21 5.59 -4.83 3.41
CA ALA A 21 4.73 -5.23 4.52
C ALA A 21 5.37 -6.34 5.38
N LEU A 22 6.09 -7.30 4.75
CA LEU A 22 6.81 -8.34 5.48
C LEU A 22 7.98 -7.80 6.31
N THR A 23 8.69 -6.77 5.82
CA THR A 23 9.78 -6.14 6.58
C THR A 23 9.29 -5.27 7.72
N MET A 24 8.01 -4.87 7.71
CA MET A 24 7.37 -4.15 8.81
C MET A 24 7.03 -5.08 10.00
N VAL A 25 6.75 -6.36 9.76
CA VAL A 25 6.43 -7.36 10.81
C VAL A 25 7.47 -7.41 11.94
N PRO A 26 8.79 -7.54 11.70
CA PRO A 26 9.77 -7.55 12.79
C PRO A 26 9.90 -6.21 13.53
N VAL A 27 9.53 -5.08 12.89
CA VAL A 27 9.67 -3.74 13.49
C VAL A 27 8.53 -3.44 14.46
N VAL A 28 7.31 -3.82 14.10
CA VAL A 28 6.08 -3.41 14.82
C VAL A 28 5.15 -4.56 15.19
N GLY A 29 5.44 -5.80 14.77
CA GLY A 29 4.62 -6.98 15.05
C GLY A 29 4.41 -7.22 16.55
N ASN A 30 5.50 -7.21 17.34
CA ASN A 30 5.42 -7.39 18.79
C ASN A 30 4.56 -6.31 19.47
N GLN A 31 4.59 -5.06 18.97
CA GLN A 31 3.76 -3.98 19.49
C GLN A 31 2.30 -4.16 19.10
N MET A 32 2.04 -4.64 17.87
CA MET A 32 0.71 -4.94 17.38
C MET A 32 0.06 -6.09 18.16
N ASP A 33 0.81 -7.15 18.45
CA ASP A 33 0.34 -8.28 19.26
C ASP A 33 0.03 -7.87 20.70
N ALA A 34 0.85 -7.00 21.30
CA ALA A 34 0.57 -6.44 22.63
C ALA A 34 -0.72 -5.59 22.64
N VAL A 35 -0.97 -4.82 21.56
CA VAL A 35 -2.22 -4.06 21.40
C VAL A 35 -3.41 -5.01 21.27
N LEU A 36 -3.32 -6.05 20.43
CA LEU A 36 -4.38 -7.03 20.27
C LEU A 36 -4.69 -7.77 21.59
N ALA A 37 -3.65 -8.21 22.31
CA ALA A 37 -3.78 -8.83 23.62
C ALA A 37 -4.45 -7.91 24.64
N SER A 38 -4.09 -6.62 24.65
CA SER A 38 -4.73 -5.62 25.53
C SER A 38 -6.24 -5.42 25.25
N ARG A 39 -6.70 -5.84 24.07
CA ARG A 39 -8.09 -5.78 23.62
C ARG A 39 -8.80 -7.13 23.67
N GLY A 40 -8.17 -8.16 24.24
CA GLY A 40 -8.73 -9.51 24.29
C GLY A 40 -8.83 -10.19 22.93
N LEU A 41 -8.08 -9.71 21.92
CA LEU A 41 -8.05 -10.28 20.58
C LEU A 41 -6.87 -11.23 20.42
N PRO A 42 -7.03 -12.33 19.68
CA PRO A 42 -5.90 -13.21 19.35
C PRO A 42 -4.90 -12.48 18.45
N PRO A 43 -3.64 -12.94 18.41
CA PRO A 43 -2.67 -12.46 17.44
C PRO A 43 -3.16 -12.71 16.01
N LEU A 44 -2.59 -11.96 15.05
CA LEU A 44 -2.98 -12.06 13.65
C LEU A 44 -2.82 -13.49 13.13
N SER A 45 -3.90 -14.05 12.59
CA SER A 45 -3.89 -15.41 12.04
C SER A 45 -3.21 -15.46 10.67
N ASN A 46 -2.79 -16.65 10.25
CA ASN A 46 -2.28 -16.88 8.90
C ASN A 46 -3.28 -16.48 7.80
N ILE A 47 -4.58 -16.57 8.09
CA ILE A 47 -5.65 -16.14 7.18
C ILE A 47 -5.64 -14.62 7.01
N ALA A 48 -5.41 -13.87 8.10
CA ALA A 48 -5.28 -12.42 8.03
C ALA A 48 -4.04 -12.01 7.22
N MET A 49 -2.92 -12.74 7.34
CA MET A 49 -1.73 -12.50 6.51
C MET A 49 -2.03 -12.71 5.01
N ILE A 50 -2.71 -13.80 4.65
CA ILE A 50 -3.13 -14.06 3.25
C ILE A 50 -4.01 -12.90 2.74
N PHE A 51 -4.95 -12.43 3.56
CA PHE A 51 -5.79 -11.28 3.22
C PHE A 51 -4.96 -10.02 2.93
N PHE A 52 -3.96 -9.69 3.77
CA PHE A 52 -3.08 -8.55 3.53
C PHE A 52 -2.24 -8.69 2.24
N CYS A 53 -1.82 -9.90 1.88
CA CYS A 53 -1.17 -10.16 0.60
C CYS A 53 -2.10 -9.84 -0.58
N PHE A 54 -3.36 -10.28 -0.51
CA PHE A 54 -4.36 -9.95 -1.55
C PHE A 54 -4.62 -8.44 -1.64
N VAL A 55 -4.76 -7.76 -0.50
CA VAL A 55 -4.91 -6.30 -0.46
C VAL A 55 -3.71 -5.60 -1.11
N SER A 56 -2.48 -6.06 -0.83
CA SER A 56 -1.25 -5.51 -1.42
C SER A 56 -1.23 -5.64 -2.95
N LEU A 57 -1.63 -6.80 -3.48
CA LEU A 57 -1.73 -7.05 -4.92
C LEU A 57 -2.78 -6.15 -5.58
N ILE A 58 -3.96 -6.04 -4.97
CA ILE A 58 -5.04 -5.18 -5.47
C ILE A 58 -4.61 -3.72 -5.47
N THR A 59 -3.99 -3.24 -4.39
CA THR A 59 -3.45 -1.87 -4.29
C THR A 59 -2.41 -1.61 -5.37
N GLY A 60 -1.53 -2.57 -5.66
CA GLY A 60 -0.57 -2.48 -6.75
C GLY A 60 -1.23 -2.30 -8.12
N ILE A 61 -2.29 -3.06 -8.39
CA ILE A 61 -3.08 -2.92 -9.64
C ILE A 61 -3.77 -1.56 -9.70
N ILE A 62 -4.37 -1.10 -8.60
CA ILE A 62 -5.03 0.21 -8.51
C ILE A 62 -4.02 1.35 -8.77
N LEU A 63 -2.81 1.28 -8.20
CA LEU A 63 -1.76 2.27 -8.44
C LEU A 63 -1.42 2.39 -9.94
N ILE A 64 -1.19 1.26 -10.61
CA ILE A 64 -0.84 1.28 -12.04
C ILE A 64 -2.03 1.70 -12.91
N TRP A 65 -3.24 1.27 -12.56
CA TRP A 65 -4.44 1.71 -13.25
C TRP A 65 -4.62 3.23 -13.14
N LEU A 66 -4.49 3.78 -11.93
CA LEU A 66 -4.62 5.21 -11.70
C LEU A 66 -3.52 6.00 -12.43
N TYR A 67 -2.29 5.48 -12.45
CA TYR A 67 -1.20 6.03 -13.27
C TYR A 67 -1.54 6.01 -14.75
N ALA A 68 -2.07 4.92 -15.30
CA ALA A 68 -2.44 4.82 -16.71
C ALA A 68 -3.56 5.80 -17.10
N VAL A 69 -4.50 6.08 -16.19
CA VAL A 69 -5.56 7.09 -16.38
C VAL A 69 -4.97 8.50 -16.31
N LEU A 70 -4.25 8.82 -15.23
CA LEU A 70 -3.72 10.17 -14.98
C LEU A 70 -2.56 10.57 -15.91
N LYS A 71 -1.86 9.59 -16.48
CA LYS A 71 -0.85 9.82 -17.52
C LYS A 71 -1.41 10.62 -18.70
N ASN A 72 -2.69 10.44 -19.07
CA ASN A 72 -3.29 11.16 -20.19
C ASN A 72 -3.45 12.66 -19.91
N TYR A 73 -3.52 13.05 -18.64
CA TYR A 73 -3.71 14.44 -18.22
C TYR A 73 -2.39 15.12 -17.81
N TYR A 74 -1.52 14.41 -17.10
CA TYR A 74 -0.28 14.96 -16.52
C TYR A 74 1.01 14.51 -17.23
N GLY A 75 0.89 13.63 -18.24
CA GLY A 75 2.01 13.04 -18.96
C GLY A 75 2.63 11.82 -18.26
N ALA A 76 3.51 11.11 -18.96
CA ALA A 76 4.29 10.00 -18.41
C ALA A 76 5.54 10.54 -17.72
N GLY A 77 5.43 10.86 -16.43
CA GLY A 77 6.55 11.37 -15.65
C GLY A 77 6.39 11.13 -14.16
N ILE A 78 7.47 11.45 -13.42
CA ILE A 78 7.53 11.28 -11.95
C ILE A 78 6.44 12.08 -11.22
N LYS A 79 5.99 13.20 -11.80
CA LYS A 79 4.87 14.00 -11.25
C LYS A 79 3.59 13.17 -11.12
N THR A 80 3.22 12.45 -12.17
CA THR A 80 2.04 11.57 -12.19
C THR A 80 2.18 10.44 -11.17
N VAL A 81 3.39 9.87 -11.05
CA VAL A 81 3.68 8.83 -10.04
C VAL A 81 3.40 9.38 -8.64
N ILE A 82 4.01 10.52 -8.28
CA ILE A 82 3.85 11.13 -6.95
C ILE A 82 2.38 11.42 -6.65
N ILE A 83 1.64 12.01 -7.59
CA ILE A 83 0.21 12.32 -7.42
C ILE A 83 -0.58 11.04 -7.11
N VAL A 84 -0.35 9.97 -7.88
CA VAL A 84 -1.01 8.67 -7.70
C VAL A 84 -0.67 8.04 -6.36
N SER A 85 0.62 8.00 -5.99
CA SER A 85 1.06 7.41 -4.72
C SER A 85 0.47 8.16 -3.54
N VAL A 86 0.53 9.49 -3.55
CA VAL A 86 -0.05 10.34 -2.49
C VAL A 86 -1.55 10.10 -2.37
N PHE A 87 -2.26 10.04 -3.50
CA PHE A 87 -3.71 9.85 -3.49
C PHE A 87 -4.12 8.48 -2.93
N VAL A 88 -3.48 7.40 -3.41
CA VAL A 88 -3.76 6.04 -2.93
C VAL A 88 -3.34 5.86 -1.48
N TRP A 89 -2.20 6.42 -1.08
CA TRP A 89 -1.75 6.42 0.30
C TRP A 89 -2.71 7.18 1.21
N PHE A 90 -3.18 8.36 0.80
CA PHE A 90 -4.05 9.19 1.62
C PHE A 90 -5.38 8.48 1.88
N ILE A 91 -5.98 7.92 0.83
CA ILE A 91 -7.27 7.23 0.95
C ILE A 91 -7.12 5.87 1.64
N GLY A 92 -6.12 5.08 1.27
CA GLY A 92 -5.96 3.71 1.74
C GLY A 92 -5.36 3.62 3.14
N ASN A 93 -4.30 4.39 3.40
CA ASN A 93 -3.55 4.29 4.65
C ASN A 93 -3.87 5.42 5.63
N PHE A 94 -3.82 6.68 5.20
CA PHE A 94 -3.94 7.82 6.12
C PHE A 94 -5.34 7.90 6.74
N LEU A 95 -6.42 7.88 5.93
CA LEU A 95 -7.79 7.93 6.44
C LEU A 95 -8.14 6.72 7.31
N SER A 96 -7.76 5.51 6.87
CA SER A 96 -7.95 4.27 7.63
C SER A 96 -7.24 4.31 8.99
N SER A 97 -6.01 4.83 9.00
CA SER A 97 -5.20 5.01 10.20
C SER A 97 -5.80 6.02 11.17
N MET A 98 -6.29 7.16 10.67
CA MET A 98 -6.99 8.16 11.49
C MET A 98 -8.27 7.60 12.10
N ALA A 99 -9.06 6.82 11.35
CA ALA A 99 -10.25 6.18 11.88
C ALA A 99 -9.91 5.22 13.03
N LEU A 100 -8.86 4.40 12.89
CA LEU A 100 -8.43 3.48 13.95
C LEU A 100 -7.96 4.20 15.22
N ILE A 101 -7.31 5.36 15.09
CA ILE A 101 -6.97 6.22 16.23
C ILE A 101 -8.24 6.80 16.86
N ALA A 102 -9.18 7.29 16.05
CA ALA A 102 -10.42 7.91 16.54
C ALA A 102 -11.30 6.92 17.32
N TYR A 103 -11.36 5.66 16.89
CA TYR A 103 -12.00 4.57 17.65
C TYR A 103 -11.23 4.17 18.91
N GLY A 104 -10.04 4.74 19.13
CA GLY A 104 -9.15 4.38 20.21
C GLY A 104 -8.65 2.94 20.11
N PHE A 105 -8.65 2.33 18.92
CA PHE A 105 -8.25 0.94 18.71
C PHE A 105 -6.73 0.79 18.63
N MET A 106 -6.06 1.74 17.95
CA MET A 106 -4.61 1.72 17.73
C MET A 106 -3.89 2.84 18.50
N PRO A 107 -2.70 2.58 19.08
CA PRO A 107 -1.86 3.62 19.68
C PRO A 107 -1.35 4.60 18.62
N VAL A 108 -1.42 5.91 18.91
CA VAL A 108 -0.98 6.98 18.00
C VAL A 108 0.45 6.77 17.50
N LYS A 109 1.38 6.38 18.38
CA LYS A 109 2.79 6.15 18.00
C LYS A 109 2.93 5.04 16.95
N LEU A 110 2.22 3.93 17.12
CA LEU A 110 2.27 2.78 16.22
C LEU A 110 1.67 3.14 14.86
N THR A 111 0.53 3.83 14.88
CA THR A 111 -0.16 4.27 13.67
C THR A 111 0.64 5.28 12.85
N VAL A 112 1.34 6.22 13.50
CA VAL A 112 2.20 7.20 12.81
C VAL A 112 3.34 6.49 12.10
N ILE A 113 4.01 5.53 12.75
CA ILE A 113 5.08 4.74 12.14
C ILE A 113 4.55 4.01 10.90
N GLY A 114 3.41 3.30 11.02
CA GLY A 114 2.81 2.58 9.90
C GLY A 114 2.35 3.49 8.76
N THR A 115 1.84 4.69 9.09
CA THR A 115 1.40 5.68 8.11
C THR A 115 2.58 6.22 7.29
N ILE A 116 3.69 6.57 7.95
CA ILE A 116 4.92 7.02 7.29
C ILE A 116 5.52 5.88 6.45
N TRP A 117 5.55 4.66 6.99
CA TRP A 117 6.02 3.48 6.27
C TRP A 117 5.24 3.25 4.98
N GLY A 118 3.90 3.23 5.09
CA GLY A 118 3.00 3.06 3.95
C GLY A 118 3.15 4.15 2.89
N PHE A 119 3.58 5.36 3.27
CA PHE A 119 3.86 6.44 2.31
C PHE A 119 5.06 6.09 1.43
N PHE A 120 6.19 5.74 2.06
CA PHE A 120 7.40 5.39 1.32
C PHE A 120 7.22 4.09 0.52
N GLU A 121 6.53 3.11 1.09
CA GLU A 121 6.19 1.86 0.41
C GLU A 121 5.41 2.09 -0.88
N THR A 122 4.29 2.81 -0.81
CA THR A 122 3.44 3.07 -1.99
C THR A 122 4.17 3.92 -3.03
N LEU A 123 4.99 4.88 -2.59
CA LEU A 123 5.82 5.69 -3.47
C LEU A 123 6.86 4.84 -4.21
N ILE A 124 7.68 4.07 -3.49
CA ILE A 124 8.71 3.21 -4.10
C ILE A 124 8.09 2.16 -5.01
N ALA A 125 7.01 1.50 -4.57
CA ALA A 125 6.30 0.50 -5.37
C ALA A 125 5.80 1.09 -6.68
N SER A 126 5.17 2.27 -6.63
CA SER A 126 4.65 2.93 -7.83
C SER A 126 5.76 3.38 -8.79
N ILE A 127 6.91 3.85 -8.29
CA ILE A 127 8.07 4.19 -9.13
C ILE A 127 8.59 2.95 -9.86
N ILE A 128 8.71 1.82 -9.15
CA ILE A 128 9.17 0.56 -9.75
C ILE A 128 8.15 0.05 -10.77
N GLY A 129 6.87 -0.04 -10.37
CA GLY A 129 5.80 -0.57 -11.20
C GLY A 129 5.57 0.20 -12.49
N THR A 130 5.62 1.53 -12.45
CA THR A 130 5.39 2.36 -13.63
C THR A 130 6.49 2.24 -14.68
N ARG A 131 7.70 1.80 -14.31
CA ARG A 131 8.76 1.46 -15.29
C ARG A 131 8.45 0.21 -16.11
N PHE A 132 7.68 -0.73 -15.54
CA PHE A 132 7.26 -1.94 -16.26
C PHE A 132 6.01 -1.72 -17.11
N TYR A 133 5.27 -0.62 -16.88
CA TYR A 133 4.08 -0.30 -17.64
C TYR A 133 4.42 0.21 -19.04
N LYS A 134 4.08 -0.60 -20.04
CA LYS A 134 4.18 -0.27 -21.46
C LYS A 134 2.78 -0.03 -22.00
N ASP A 135 2.53 1.20 -22.42
CA ASP A 135 1.32 1.50 -23.18
C ASP A 135 1.38 0.84 -24.56
N LYS A 136 0.22 0.67 -25.20
CA LYS A 136 0.23 0.29 -26.62
C LYS A 136 0.89 1.44 -27.41
N LYS A 137 1.89 1.11 -28.25
CA LYS A 137 2.28 1.97 -29.36
C LYS A 137 1.08 2.12 -30.30
#